data_AF-A0A1Y1KI26-F1
#
_entry.id   AF-A0A1Y1KI26-F1
#
_cell.length_a   1.000
_cell.length_b   1.000
_cell.length_c   1.000
_cell.angle_alpha   90.00
_cell.angle_beta   90.00
_cell.angle_gamma   90.00
#
_symmetry.space_group_name_H-M   'P 1'
#
loop_
_entity.id
_entity.type
_entity.pdbx_description
1 polymer ?
#
loop_
_entity_poly.entity_id
_entity_poly.type
_entity_poly.pdbx_seq_one_letter_code
_entity_poly.pdbx_strand_id
1 'polypeptide(L)'
;LLWILILIVQLIVSIFANALACFIDYHNGDLVILHIRVFCTICSLIHHLVNIEKLANVSDDLLSFLFKYPISKLRADEAAQVEMLIYTLKIQKPVLKASDIFIVGTRLLAPICGTVVTYVLVALQFHKTWSK
;
A
#
# COMPACT_ATOMS: atom_id res chain seq x y z
N LEU A 1 -3.97 4.94 -8.12
CA LEU A 1 -5.05 4.71 -7.13
C LEU A 1 -5.98 3.57 -7.52
N LEU A 2 -6.64 3.65 -8.68
CA LEU A 2 -7.55 2.60 -9.20
C LEU A 2 -6.90 1.21 -9.22
N TRP A 3 -5.65 1.11 -9.70
CA TRP A 3 -4.89 -0.15 -9.70
C TRP A 3 -4.70 -0.79 -8.32
N ILE A 4 -4.51 0.02 -7.28
CA ILE A 4 -4.31 -0.46 -5.91
C ILE A 4 -5.63 -0.98 -5.34
N LEU A 5 -6.72 -0.28 -5.62
CA LEU A 5 -8.07 -0.74 -5.26
C LEU A 5 -8.39 -2.08 -5.93
N ILE A 6 -8.07 -2.22 -7.23
CA ILE A 6 -8.23 -3.48 -7.96
C ILE A 6 -7.39 -4.59 -7.31
N LEU A 7 -6.12 -4.34 -6.98
CA LEU A 7 -5.25 -5.31 -6.32
C LEU A 7 -5.76 -5.72 -4.93
N ILE A 8 -6.29 -4.76 -4.14
CA ILE A 8 -6.88 -5.05 -2.82
C ILE A 8 -8.13 -5.91 -2.96
N VAL A 9 -9.04 -5.56 -3.88
CA VAL A 9 -10.25 -6.37 -4.14
C VAL A 9 -9.88 -7.77 -4.61
N GLN A 10 -8.91 -7.88 -5.53
CA GLN A 10 -8.43 -9.16 -6.02
C GLN A 10 -7.77 -10.01 -4.92
N LEU A 11 -7.07 -9.37 -3.98
CA LEU A 11 -6.51 -10.04 -2.80
C LEU A 11 -7.62 -10.58 -1.90
N ILE A 12 -8.63 -9.76 -1.57
CA ILE A 12 -9.78 -10.16 -0.74
C ILE A 12 -10.51 -11.36 -1.37
N VAL A 13 -10.82 -11.27 -2.67
CA VAL A 13 -11.50 -12.35 -3.41
C VAL A 13 -10.66 -13.63 -3.42
N SER A 14 -9.34 -13.51 -3.57
CA SER A 14 -8.45 -14.68 -3.60
C SER A 14 -8.28 -15.32 -2.22
N ILE A 15 -8.25 -14.53 -1.14
CA ILE A 15 -8.27 -15.05 0.23
C ILE A 15 -9.58 -15.78 0.53
N PHE A 16 -10.71 -15.19 0.14
CA PHE A 16 -12.02 -15.80 0.31
C PHE A 16 -12.15 -17.12 -0.46
N ALA A 17 -11.73 -17.14 -1.73
CA ALA A 17 -11.71 -18.35 -2.54
C ALA A 17 -10.82 -19.43 -1.92
N ASN A 18 -9.68 -19.06 -1.32
CA ASN A 18 -8.77 -20.00 -0.69
C ASN A 18 -9.35 -20.58 0.61
N ALA A 19 -10.02 -19.76 1.42
CA ALA A 19 -10.75 -20.24 2.58
C ALA A 19 -11.84 -21.24 2.16
N LEU A 20 -12.63 -20.92 1.13
CA LEU A 20 -13.71 -21.77 0.63
C LEU A 20 -13.19 -23.09 0.03
N ALA A 21 -12.10 -23.05 -0.73
CA ALA A 21 -11.45 -24.25 -1.28
C ALA A 21 -10.95 -25.19 -0.17
N CYS A 22 -10.45 -24.63 0.95
CA CYS A 22 -10.05 -25.41 2.11
C CYS A 22 -11.24 -26.12 2.80
N PHE A 23 -12.46 -25.59 2.66
CA PHE A 23 -13.66 -26.20 3.24
C PHE A 23 -14.35 -27.23 2.35
N ILE A 24 -14.18 -27.15 1.02
CA ILE A 24 -14.94 -27.96 0.05
C ILE A 24 -14.18 -29.21 -0.44
N ASP A 25 -13.02 -29.52 0.12
CA ASP A 25 -12.20 -30.68 -0.30
C ASP A 25 -11.84 -30.61 -1.80
N TYR A 26 -11.34 -29.44 -2.19
CA TYR A 26 -11.04 -29.10 -3.58
C TYR A 26 -9.85 -29.90 -4.14
N HIS A 27 -9.84 -30.22 -5.43
CA HIS A 27 -8.74 -30.96 -6.07
C HIS A 27 -7.38 -30.24 -5.89
N ASN A 28 -6.35 -31.00 -5.52
CA ASN A 28 -4.99 -30.50 -5.22
C ASN A 28 -4.38 -29.59 -6.30
N GLY A 29 -4.69 -29.78 -7.58
CA GLY A 29 -4.14 -28.97 -8.68
C GLY A 29 -4.64 -27.52 -8.69
N ASP A 30 -5.92 -27.30 -8.42
CA ASP A 30 -6.53 -25.97 -8.42
C ASP A 30 -6.11 -25.14 -7.20
N LEU A 31 -5.87 -25.81 -6.06
CA LEU A 31 -5.31 -25.22 -4.85
C LEU A 31 -3.91 -24.62 -5.11
N VAL A 32 -3.04 -25.31 -5.84
CA VAL A 32 -1.71 -24.80 -6.19
C VAL A 32 -1.79 -23.54 -7.03
N ILE A 33 -2.64 -23.52 -8.05
CA ILE A 33 -2.85 -22.33 -8.91
C ILE A 33 -3.37 -21.16 -8.09
N LEU A 34 -4.30 -21.41 -7.17
CA LEU A 34 -4.85 -20.39 -6.29
C LEU A 34 -3.79 -19.81 -5.36
N HIS A 35 -2.94 -20.64 -4.75
CA HIS A 35 -1.83 -20.19 -3.91
C HIS A 35 -0.82 -19.33 -4.68
N ILE A 36 -0.45 -19.74 -5.90
CA ILE A 36 0.44 -18.94 -6.78
C ILE A 36 -0.21 -17.60 -7.08
N ARG A 37 -1.51 -17.57 -7.42
CA ARG A 37 -2.23 -16.33 -7.72
C ARG A 37 -2.26 -15.39 -6.52
N VAL A 38 -2.54 -15.90 -5.32
CA VAL A 38 -2.52 -15.13 -4.07
C VAL A 38 -1.13 -14.54 -3.83
N PHE A 39 -0.08 -15.37 -3.94
CA PHE A 39 1.30 -14.94 -3.76
C PHE A 39 1.69 -13.81 -4.74
N CYS A 40 1.41 -13.98 -6.04
CA CYS A 40 1.68 -12.96 -7.05
C CYS A 40 0.93 -11.65 -6.76
N THR A 41 -0.32 -11.73 -6.29
CA THR A 41 -1.12 -10.55 -5.96
C THR A 41 -0.53 -9.79 -4.77
N ILE A 42 -0.08 -10.51 -3.73
CA ILE A 42 0.61 -9.91 -2.57
C ILE A 42 1.90 -9.23 -3.00
N CYS A 43 2.75 -9.91 -3.78
CA CYS A 43 4.01 -9.34 -4.26
C CYS A 43 3.77 -8.07 -5.11
N SER A 44 2.78 -8.09 -5.99
CA SER A 44 2.41 -6.93 -6.81
C SER A 44 1.96 -5.74 -5.96
N LEU A 45 1.11 -6.00 -4.94
CA LEU A 45 0.64 -4.97 -4.02
C LEU A 45 1.78 -4.34 -3.23
N ILE A 46 2.69 -5.16 -2.68
CA ILE A 46 3.88 -4.67 -1.95
C ILE A 46 4.75 -3.83 -2.89
N HIS A 47 5.02 -4.32 -4.10
CA HIS A 47 5.84 -3.59 -5.08
C HIS A 47 5.25 -2.21 -5.39
N HIS A 48 3.94 -2.13 -5.65
CA HIS A 48 3.27 -0.86 -5.90
C HIS A 48 3.31 0.09 -4.70
N LEU A 49 3.10 -0.41 -3.50
CA LEU A 49 3.10 0.43 -2.29
C LEU A 49 4.49 0.95 -1.96
N VAL A 50 5.55 0.16 -2.17
CA VAL A 50 6.94 0.62 -2.03
C VAL A 50 7.26 1.73 -3.05
N ASN A 51 6.80 1.59 -4.29
CA ASN A 51 7.01 2.64 -5.30
C ASN A 51 6.28 3.93 -4.96
N ILE A 52 5.10 3.84 -4.35
CA ILE A 52 4.34 5.01 -3.88
C ILE A 52 5.01 5.67 -2.69
N GLU A 53 5.56 4.88 -1.77
CA GLU A 53 6.31 5.42 -0.63
C GLU A 53 7.60 6.11 -1.09
N LYS A 54 8.30 5.58 -2.10
CA LYS A 54 9.40 6.31 -2.74
C LYS A 54 8.96 7.66 -3.26
N LEU A 55 7.82 7.73 -3.95
CA LEU A 55 7.28 9.00 -4.46
C LEU A 55 6.96 9.99 -3.32
N ALA A 56 6.38 9.51 -2.21
CA ALA A 56 6.11 10.34 -1.04
C ALA A 56 7.39 10.90 -0.39
N ASN A 57 8.51 10.17 -0.50
CA ASN A 57 9.81 10.54 0.04
C ASN A 57 10.63 11.45 -0.89
N VAL A 58 10.32 11.52 -2.20
CA VAL A 58 11.02 12.41 -3.16
C VAL A 58 11.04 13.85 -2.67
N SER A 59 9.96 14.33 -2.05
CA SER A 59 9.91 15.67 -1.49
C SER A 59 10.94 15.88 -0.39
N ASP A 60 11.15 14.89 0.48
CA ASP A 60 12.12 14.98 1.58
C ASP A 60 13.56 14.89 1.03
N ASP A 61 13.78 14.05 0.01
CA ASP A 61 15.07 13.93 -0.67
C ASP A 61 15.45 15.24 -1.37
N LEU A 62 14.51 15.86 -2.10
CA LEU A 62 14.69 17.17 -2.73
C LEU A 62 14.96 18.26 -1.68
N LEU A 63 14.23 18.24 -0.57
CA LEU A 63 14.47 19.17 0.54
C LEU A 63 15.91 19.02 1.08
N SER A 64 16.34 17.78 1.32
CA SER A 64 17.67 17.47 1.81
C SER A 64 18.78 17.89 0.84
N PHE A 65 18.53 17.80 -0.46
CA PHE A 65 19.43 18.27 -1.50
C PHE A 65 19.52 19.80 -1.51
N LEU A 66 18.37 20.49 -1.48
CA LEU A 66 18.30 21.95 -1.47
C LEU A 66 19.00 22.54 -0.24
N PHE A 67 18.89 21.91 0.93
CA PHE A 67 19.58 22.34 2.15
C PHE A 67 21.10 22.09 2.14
N LYS A 68 21.58 21.14 1.33
CA LYS A 68 23.03 20.90 1.15
C LYS A 68 23.67 21.85 0.13
N TYR A 69 22.86 22.56 -0.65
CA TYR A 69 23.37 23.49 -1.65
C TYR A 69 23.89 24.77 -0.98
N PRO A 70 25.07 25.31 -1.37
CA PRO A 70 25.63 26.50 -0.75
C PRO A 70 24.84 27.75 -1.14
N ILE A 71 23.78 28.05 -0.36
CA ILE A 71 22.87 29.18 -0.58
C ILE A 71 23.61 30.53 -0.56
N SER A 72 24.74 30.60 0.15
CA SER A 72 25.60 31.79 0.24
C SER A 72 26.24 32.23 -1.08
N LYS A 73 26.21 31.39 -2.12
CA LYS A 73 26.73 31.71 -3.46
C LYS A 73 25.66 32.16 -4.45
N LEU A 74 24.38 32.10 -4.08
CA LEU A 74 23.28 32.51 -4.96
C LEU A 74 23.05 34.01 -4.91
N ARG A 75 22.54 34.55 -6.02
CA ARG A 75 22.03 35.92 -6.05
C ARG A 75 20.73 36.01 -5.25
N ALA A 76 20.38 37.20 -4.77
CA ALA A 76 19.24 37.39 -3.88
C ALA A 76 17.89 36.94 -4.50
N ASP A 77 17.73 37.08 -5.81
CA ASP A 77 16.58 36.61 -6.59
C ASP A 77 16.51 35.09 -6.66
N GLU A 78 17.65 34.41 -6.86
CA GLU A 78 17.71 32.95 -6.92
C GLU A 78 17.51 32.33 -5.53
N ALA A 79 18.05 32.95 -4.48
CA ALA A 79 17.83 32.53 -3.10
C ALA A 79 16.34 32.60 -2.73
N ALA A 80 15.64 33.67 -3.13
CA ALA A 80 14.20 33.80 -2.91
C ALA A 80 13.39 32.72 -3.66
N GLN A 81 13.80 32.34 -4.87
CA GLN A 81 13.17 31.24 -5.61
C GLN A 81 13.37 29.88 -4.93
N VAL A 82 14.56 29.62 -4.39
CA VAL A 82 14.86 28.39 -3.65
C VAL A 82 14.04 28.33 -2.35
N GLU A 83 13.92 29.42 -1.62
CA GLU A 83 13.07 29.48 -0.42
C GLU A 83 11.59 29.24 -0.75
N MET A 84 11.08 29.85 -1.83
CA MET A 84 9.72 29.62 -2.31
C MET A 84 9.50 28.15 -2.71
N LEU A 85 10.48 27.53 -3.37
CA LEU A 85 10.43 26.11 -3.73
C LEU A 85 10.42 25.20 -2.50
N ILE A 86 11.27 25.47 -1.51
CA ILE A 86 11.31 24.72 -0.24
C ILE A 86 9.95 24.84 0.47
N TYR A 87 9.38 26.04 0.52
CA TYR A 87 8.07 26.28 1.14
C TYR A 87 6.97 25.51 0.42
N THR A 88 6.99 25.53 -0.92
CA THR A 88 6.03 24.80 -1.75
C THR A 88 6.13 23.28 -1.54
N LEU A 89 7.35 22.74 -1.50
CA LEU A 89 7.59 21.31 -1.25
C LEU A 89 7.15 20.88 0.16
N LYS A 90 7.28 21.75 1.17
CA LYS A 90 6.78 21.48 2.53
C LYS A 90 5.26 21.42 2.60
N ILE A 91 4.57 22.27 1.84
CA ILE A 91 3.10 22.35 1.86
C ILE A 91 2.48 21.28 0.96
N GLN A 92 2.98 21.15 -0.27
CA GLN A 92 2.44 20.28 -1.30
C GLN A 92 3.22 18.98 -1.39
N LYS A 93 3.35 18.26 -0.27
CA LYS A 93 3.98 16.95 -0.27
C LYS A 93 3.17 16.02 -1.20
N PRO A 94 3.80 15.29 -2.15
CA PRO A 94 3.11 14.41 -3.06
C PRO A 94 2.60 13.19 -2.28
N VAL A 95 1.41 13.33 -1.70
CA VAL A 95 0.74 12.26 -0.97
C VAL A 95 -0.42 11.77 -1.83
N LEU A 96 -0.39 10.49 -2.18
CA LEU A 96 -1.51 9.84 -2.84
C LEU A 96 -2.63 9.63 -1.80
N LYS A 97 -3.70 10.43 -1.90
CA LYS A 97 -4.92 10.27 -1.10
C LYS A 97 -5.97 9.51 -1.90
N ALA A 98 -6.59 8.51 -1.29
CA ALA A 98 -7.78 7.84 -1.80
C ALA A 98 -9.01 8.47 -1.16
N SER A 99 -9.82 9.17 -1.98
CA SER A 99 -11.10 9.76 -1.59
C SER A 99 -11.02 10.68 -0.35
N ASP A 100 -9.87 11.32 -0.11
CA ASP A 100 -9.54 12.10 1.10
C ASP A 100 -9.66 11.38 2.45
N ILE A 101 -10.00 10.09 2.46
CA ILE A 101 -10.20 9.29 3.68
C ILE A 101 -8.90 8.56 4.05
N PHE A 102 -8.15 8.07 3.05
CA PHE A 102 -6.98 7.24 3.29
C PHE A 102 -5.75 7.77 2.56
N ILE A 103 -4.62 7.83 3.26
CA ILE A 103 -3.32 8.03 2.64
C ILE A 103 -2.83 6.68 2.13
N VAL A 104 -2.57 6.60 0.83
CA VAL A 104 -2.06 5.40 0.19
C VAL A 104 -0.56 5.29 0.43
N GLY A 105 -0.18 4.25 1.19
CA GLY A 105 1.21 3.93 1.49
C GLY A 105 1.31 2.59 2.19
N THR A 106 2.52 2.16 2.53
CA THR A 106 2.78 0.87 3.21
C THR A 106 2.08 0.74 4.55
N ARG A 107 1.79 1.87 5.22
CA ARG A 107 0.98 1.91 6.45
C ARG A 107 -0.44 1.33 6.28
N LEU A 108 -0.96 1.22 5.06
CA LEU A 108 -2.24 0.54 4.79
C LEU A 108 -2.15 -0.99 4.89
N LEU A 109 -0.97 -1.62 4.80
CA LEU A 109 -0.89 -3.08 4.94
C LEU A 109 -1.33 -3.55 6.31
N ALA A 110 -0.87 -2.88 7.38
CA ALA A 110 -1.18 -3.27 8.75
C ALA A 110 -2.69 -3.39 9.03
N PRO A 111 -3.53 -2.36 8.76
CA PRO A 111 -4.97 -2.47 8.98
C PRO A 111 -5.65 -3.47 8.05
N ILE A 112 -5.20 -3.62 6.80
CA ILE A 112 -5.74 -4.64 5.88
C ILE A 112 -5.45 -6.05 6.41
N CYS A 113 -4.21 -6.34 6.79
CA CYS A 113 -3.81 -7.62 7.37
C CYS A 113 -4.58 -7.91 8.66
N GLY A 114 -4.69 -6.94 9.56
CA GLY A 114 -5.48 -7.08 10.80
C GLY A 114 -6.93 -7.43 10.50
N THR A 115 -7.56 -6.71 9.58
CA THR A 115 -8.94 -6.94 9.17
C THR A 115 -9.13 -8.35 8.59
N VAL A 116 -8.25 -8.78 7.68
CA VAL A 116 -8.29 -10.13 7.10
C VAL A 116 -8.18 -11.21 8.18
N VAL A 117 -7.19 -11.10 9.07
CA VAL A 117 -6.99 -12.07 10.16
C VAL A 117 -8.21 -12.12 11.06
N THR A 118 -8.78 -10.98 11.44
CA THR A 118 -10.00 -10.91 12.25
C THR A 118 -11.15 -11.67 11.57
N TYR A 119 -11.42 -11.39 10.29
CA TYR A 119 -12.51 -12.06 9.58
C TYR A 119 -12.28 -13.57 9.43
N VAL A 120 -11.05 -14.01 9.14
CA VAL A 120 -10.71 -15.43 9.05
C VAL A 120 -10.91 -16.13 10.41
N LEU A 121 -10.43 -15.53 11.51
CA LEU A 121 -10.58 -16.09 12.85
C LEU A 121 -12.05 -16.19 13.27
N VAL A 122 -12.84 -15.14 12.99
CA VAL A 122 -14.29 -15.15 13.25
C VAL A 122 -14.97 -16.26 12.45
N ALA A 123 -14.64 -16.42 11.16
CA ALA A 123 -15.19 -17.49 10.34
C ALA A 123 -14.83 -18.89 10.88
N LEU A 124 -13.59 -19.10 11.31
CA LEU A 124 -13.14 -20.37 11.93
C LEU A 124 -13.88 -20.68 13.24
N GLN A 125 -14.13 -19.66 14.07
CA GLN A 125 -14.90 -19.81 15.31
C GLN A 125 -16.33 -20.29 15.05
N PHE A 126 -16.99 -19.71 14.05
CA PHE A 126 -18.34 -20.13 13.67
C PHE A 126 -18.36 -21.51 13.03
N HIS A 127 -17.39 -21.88 12.19
CA HIS A 127 -17.32 -23.21 11.60
C HIS A 127 -17.33 -24.34 12.65
N LYS A 128 -16.53 -24.21 13.72
CA LYS A 128 -16.50 -25.19 14.82
C LYS A 128 -17.85 -25.34 15.52
N THR A 129 -18.67 -24.29 15.50
CA THR A 129 -19.99 -24.26 16.15
C THR A 129 -21.06 -24.89 15.25
N TRP A 130 -20.88 -24.84 13.93
CA TRP A 130 -21.80 -25.38 12.92
C TRP A 130 -21.49 -26.84 12.54
N SER A 131 -20.33 -27.35 12.93
CA SER A 131 -19.92 -28.76 12.78
C SER A 131 -20.55 -29.71 13.82
N LYS A 132 -21.69 -29.34 14.42
CA LYS A 132 -22.44 -30.17 15.38
C LYS A 132 -23.79 -30.57 14.83
#